data_AF-A0A2X3F1W5-F1
#
_entry.id   AF-A0A2X3F1W5-F1
#
_cell.length_a   1.000
_cell.length_b   1.000
_cell.length_c   1.000
_cell.angle_alpha   90.00
_cell.angle_beta   90.00
_cell.angle_gamma   90.00
#
_symmetry.space_group_name_H-M   'P 1'
#
loop_
_entity.id
_entity.type
_entity.pdbx_description
1 polymer ?
#
loop_
_entity_poly.entity_id
_entity_poly.type
_entity_poly.pdbx_seq_one_letter_code
_entity_poly.pdbx_strand_id
1 'polypeptide(L)'
;MNDGNNRVLVLADDFTGANDAGVSLAEAGMSVEVAFTAGQPSTARALILNSDSRAMTAAAAADKVAALLRGAATFVPHWQVRRLTPRCAVTPAANWRQ
;
A
#
# COMPACT_ATOMS: atom_id res chain seq x y z
N MET A 1 19.09 -16.98 1.63
CA MET A 1 17.99 -17.74 1.01
C MET A 1 16.72 -16.99 1.33
N ASN A 2 15.93 -16.64 0.32
CA ASN A 2 14.60 -16.04 0.51
C ASN A 2 13.72 -17.15 1.08
N ASP A 3 13.24 -17.03 2.32
CA ASP A 3 12.41 -18.05 3.01
C ASP A 3 11.01 -18.21 2.41
N GLY A 4 10.79 -17.66 1.21
CA GLY A 4 9.52 -17.64 0.54
C GLY A 4 8.50 -16.76 1.25
N ASN A 5 8.84 -16.02 2.32
CA ASN A 5 7.90 -15.31 3.19
C ASN A 5 7.92 -13.78 3.04
N ASN A 6 8.42 -13.30 1.89
CA ASN A 6 8.48 -11.88 1.60
C ASN A 6 7.10 -11.23 1.65
N ARG A 7 7.01 -10.17 2.46
CA ARG A 7 5.81 -9.35 2.58
C ARG A 7 5.82 -8.21 1.58
N VAL A 8 4.64 -7.87 1.07
CA VAL A 8 4.44 -6.80 0.08
C VAL A 8 3.50 -5.76 0.68
N LEU A 9 3.88 -4.49 0.60
CA LEU A 9 3.00 -3.36 0.88
C LEU A 9 2.68 -2.66 -0.43
N VAL A 10 1.40 -2.54 -0.76
CA VAL A 10 0.93 -1.76 -1.91
C VAL A 10 0.20 -0.53 -1.41
N LEU A 11 0.49 0.63 -1.98
CA LEU A 11 -0.30 1.85 -1.78
C LEU A 11 -1.05 2.18 -3.07
N ALA A 12 -2.38 2.27 -2.99
CA ALA A 12 -3.26 2.61 -4.09
C ALA A 12 -4.04 3.91 -3.81
N ASP A 13 -4.40 4.67 -4.85
CA ASP A 13 -5.26 5.86 -4.75
C ASP A 13 -6.73 5.64 -5.10
N ASP A 14 -7.08 4.44 -5.54
CA ASP A 14 -8.46 4.09 -5.86
C ASP A 14 -8.76 2.60 -5.63
N PHE A 15 -10.06 2.30 -5.59
CA PHE A 15 -10.57 0.97 -5.26
C PHE A 15 -10.24 -0.09 -6.31
N THR A 16 -10.27 0.26 -7.60
CA THR A 16 -10.00 -0.70 -8.68
C THR A 16 -8.53 -1.09 -8.68
N GLY A 17 -7.62 -0.12 -8.64
CA GLY A 17 -6.19 -0.36 -8.59
C GLY A 17 -5.75 -1.13 -7.34
N ALA A 18 -6.40 -0.91 -6.20
CA ALA A 18 -6.16 -1.68 -4.99
C ALA A 18 -6.55 -3.16 -5.16
N ASN A 19 -7.76 -3.42 -5.65
CA ASN A 19 -8.27 -4.78 -5.82
C ASN A 19 -7.61 -5.53 -6.96
N ASP A 20 -7.27 -4.87 -8.08
CA ASP A 20 -6.51 -5.50 -9.17
C ASP A 20 -5.15 -6.03 -8.67
N ALA A 21 -4.44 -5.21 -7.87
CA ALA A 21 -3.20 -5.62 -7.24
C ALA A 21 -3.42 -6.74 -6.23
N GLY A 22 -4.49 -6.66 -5.44
CA GLY A 22 -4.87 -7.70 -4.48
C GLY A 22 -5.16 -9.04 -5.15
N VAL A 23 -5.95 -9.05 -6.22
CA VAL A 23 -6.29 -10.24 -6.99
C VAL A 23 -5.03 -10.86 -7.59
N SER A 24 -4.18 -10.08 -8.27
CA SER A 24 -2.94 -10.63 -8.86
C SER A 24 -2.00 -11.25 -7.81
N LEU A 25 -1.91 -10.66 -6.61
CA LEU A 25 -1.09 -11.22 -5.52
C LEU A 25 -1.73 -12.47 -4.90
N ALA A 26 -3.06 -12.51 -4.81
CA ALA A 26 -3.80 -13.69 -4.34
C ALA A 26 -3.66 -14.86 -5.32
N GLU A 27 -3.77 -14.60 -6.63
CA GLU A 27 -3.53 -15.59 -7.69
C GLU A 27 -2.10 -16.14 -7.67
N ALA A 28 -1.13 -15.31 -7.23
CA ALA A 28 0.26 -15.74 -6.99
C ALA A 28 0.46 -16.48 -5.64
N GLY A 29 -0.62 -16.76 -4.90
CA GLY A 29 -0.58 -17.54 -3.66
C GLY A 29 -0.29 -16.75 -2.39
N MET A 30 -0.36 -15.42 -2.40
CA MET A 30 -0.22 -14.62 -1.19
C MET A 30 -1.55 -14.56 -0.41
N SER A 31 -1.46 -14.55 0.93
CA SER A 31 -2.56 -14.03 1.75
C SER A 31 -2.61 -12.51 1.61
N VAL A 32 -3.78 -11.99 1.27
CA VAL A 32 -3.98 -10.59 0.87
C VAL A 32 -4.99 -9.91 1.78
N GLU A 33 -4.69 -8.68 2.19
CA GLU A 33 -5.61 -7.78 2.88
C GLU A 33 -5.66 -6.44 2.13
N VAL A 34 -6.87 -5.98 1.81
CA VAL A 34 -7.12 -4.64 1.24
C VAL A 34 -7.78 -3.79 2.31
N ALA A 35 -7.16 -2.67 2.68
CA ALA A 35 -7.60 -1.84 3.79
C ALA A 35 -7.66 -0.35 3.42
N PHE A 36 -8.68 0.35 3.92
CA PHE A 36 -8.84 1.81 3.77
C PHE A 36 -8.31 2.60 4.98
N THR A 37 -8.01 1.88 6.05
CA THR A 37 -7.44 2.37 7.29
C THR A 37 -6.25 1.48 7.65
N ALA A 38 -5.35 2.02 8.46
CA ALA A 38 -4.19 1.29 8.97
C ALA A 38 -4.14 1.42 10.49
N GLY A 39 -3.32 0.58 11.15
CA GLY A 39 -3.16 0.59 12.61
C GLY A 39 -3.59 -0.70 13.29
N GLN A 40 -4.28 -1.59 12.57
CA GLN A 40 -4.51 -2.96 13.04
C GLN A 40 -3.36 -3.86 12.58
N PRO A 41 -2.85 -4.76 13.43
CA PRO A 41 -1.87 -5.76 13.00
C PRO A 41 -2.45 -6.63 11.89
N SER A 42 -1.71 -6.73 10.78
CA SER A 42 -2.05 -7.65 9.68
C SER A 42 -1.13 -8.86 9.70
N THR A 43 -1.71 -10.04 9.53
CA THR A 43 -0.99 -11.31 9.30
C THR A 43 -0.88 -11.64 7.82
N ALA A 44 -1.42 -10.80 6.94
CA ALA A 44 -1.35 -10.98 5.50
C ALA A 44 0.11 -10.86 5.01
N ARG A 45 0.43 -11.59 3.94
CA ARG A 45 1.70 -11.42 3.24
C ARG A 45 1.68 -10.20 2.34
N ALA A 46 0.52 -9.85 1.80
CA ALA A 46 0.31 -8.64 1.01
C ALA A 46 -0.72 -7.73 1.68
N LEU A 47 -0.29 -6.54 2.09
CA LEU A 47 -1.17 -5.49 2.59
C LEU A 47 -1.32 -4.42 1.51
N ILE A 48 -2.53 -4.17 1.05
CA ILE A 48 -2.85 -3.12 0.09
C ILE A 48 -3.61 -2.02 0.82
N LEU A 49 -2.98 -0.86 0.96
CA LEU A 49 -3.59 0.33 1.54
C LEU A 49 -4.21 1.17 0.42
N ASN A 50 -5.53 1.26 0.43
CA ASN A 50 -6.26 2.17 -0.45
C ASN A 50 -6.45 3.52 0.25
N SER A 51 -5.86 4.56 -0.32
CA SER A 51 -6.01 5.93 0.17
C SER A 51 -7.30 6.61 -0.27
N ASP A 52 -8.00 6.06 -1.27
CA ASP A 52 -9.18 6.66 -1.91
C ASP A 52 -8.97 8.14 -2.26
N SER A 53 -7.76 8.45 -2.73
CA SER A 53 -7.27 9.82 -2.87
C SER A 53 -7.39 10.38 -4.28
N ARG A 54 -7.85 9.60 -5.25
CA ARG A 54 -7.92 9.98 -6.68
C ARG A 54 -8.67 11.29 -6.94
N ALA A 55 -9.71 11.58 -6.15
CA ALA A 55 -10.52 12.80 -6.27
C ALA A 55 -10.12 13.92 -5.29
N MET A 56 -9.10 13.70 -4.47
CA MET A 56 -8.64 14.67 -3.47
C MET A 56 -7.70 15.72 -4.07
N THR A 57 -7.52 16.82 -3.36
CA THR A 57 -6.42 17.75 -3.63
C THR A 57 -5.09 17.07 -3.31
N ALA A 58 -4.00 17.53 -3.94
CA ALA A 58 -2.68 16.96 -3.73
C ALA A 58 -2.25 17.00 -2.25
N ALA A 59 -2.58 18.08 -1.52
CA ALA A 59 -2.28 18.20 -0.09
C ALA A 59 -3.06 17.17 0.74
N ALA A 60 -4.36 17.06 0.53
CA ALA A 60 -5.19 16.12 1.27
C ALA A 60 -4.85 14.65 0.95
N ALA A 61 -4.48 14.35 -0.30
CA ALA A 61 -3.96 13.06 -0.70
C ALA A 61 -2.64 12.72 0.02
N ALA A 62 -1.72 13.68 0.12
CA ALA A 62 -0.45 13.51 0.82
C ALA A 62 -0.67 13.22 2.32
N ASP A 63 -1.56 13.97 2.98
CA ASP A 63 -1.91 13.75 4.39
C ASP A 63 -2.52 12.37 4.62
N LYS A 64 -3.45 11.96 3.75
CA LYS A 64 -4.11 10.65 3.81
C LYS A 64 -3.10 9.50 3.64
N VAL A 65 -2.21 9.60 2.67
CA VAL A 65 -1.13 8.63 2.45
C VAL A 65 -0.18 8.57 3.65
N ALA A 66 0.24 9.73 4.17
CA ALA A 66 1.13 9.77 5.33
C ALA A 66 0.48 9.14 6.57
N ALA A 67 -0.82 9.35 6.80
CA ALA A 67 -1.57 8.72 7.88
C ALA A 67 -1.63 7.20 7.74
N LEU A 68 -1.89 6.69 6.53
CA LEU A 68 -1.90 5.25 6.25
C LEU A 68 -0.53 4.60 6.48
N LEU A 69 0.53 5.23 6.00
CA LEU A 69 1.90 4.71 6.19
C LEU A 69 2.31 4.71 7.66
N ARG A 70 1.93 5.74 8.44
CA ARG A 70 2.13 5.73 9.90
C ARG A 70 1.38 4.59 10.58
N GLY A 71 0.12 4.35 10.20
CA GLY A 71 -0.66 3.24 10.76
C GLY A 71 -0.12 1.86 10.38
N ALA A 72 0.57 1.75 9.25
CA ALA A 72 1.20 0.51 8.79
C ALA A 72 2.66 0.35 9.24
N ALA A 73 3.16 1.18 10.15
CA ALA A 73 4.57 1.16 10.57
C ALA A 73 5.03 -0.17 11.18
N THR A 74 4.10 -0.98 11.70
CA THR A 74 4.39 -2.32 12.25
C THR A 74 4.41 -3.42 11.18
N PHE A 75 3.92 -3.12 9.97
CA PHE A 75 4.03 -3.98 8.82
C PHE A 75 5.43 -3.77 8.22
N VAL A 76 6.26 -4.81 8.22
CA VAL A 76 7.63 -4.76 7.69
C VAL A 76 7.65 -5.44 6.31
N PRO A 77 7.45 -4.69 5.22
CA PRO A 77 7.47 -5.24 3.87
C PRO A 77 8.91 -5.48 3.41
N HIS A 78 9.10 -6.54 2.63
CA HIS A 78 10.29 -6.72 1.81
C HIS A 78 10.18 -5.92 0.50
N TRP A 79 8.97 -5.78 -0.03
CA TRP A 79 8.70 -5.00 -1.24
C TRP A 79 7.62 -3.96 -1.01
N GLN A 80 7.85 -2.77 -1.54
CA GLN A 80 6.88 -1.67 -1.51
C GLN A 80 6.52 -1.24 -2.93
N VAL A 81 5.22 -1.21 -3.22
CA VAL A 81 4.70 -0.85 -4.54
C VAL A 81 3.75 0.33 -4.41
N ARG A 82 3.89 1.30 -5.32
CA ARG A 82 3.05 2.49 -5.37
C ARG A 82 2.27 2.50 -6.67
N ARG A 83 0.95 2.38 -6.57
CA ARG A 83 0.01 2.48 -7.68
C ARG A 83 -0.81 3.75 -7.49
N LEU A 84 -0.24 4.88 -7.87
CA LEU A 84 -0.85 6.20 -7.72
C LEU A 84 -0.97 6.89 -9.07
N THR A 85 -1.99 7.73 -9.22
CA THR A 85 -2.07 8.70 -10.32
C THR A 85 -1.06 9.85 -10.12
N PRO A 86 -0.62 10.54 -11.20
CA PRO A 86 0.39 11.61 -11.12
C PRO A 86 0.02 12.77 -10.18
N ARG A 87 -1.28 13.02 -9.97
CA ARG A 87 -1.78 14.06 -9.04
C ARG A 87 -1.42 13.79 -7.57
N CYS A 88 -1.18 12.53 -7.21
CA CYS A 88 -0.88 12.09 -5.85
C CYS A 88 0.62 11.82 -5.62
N ALA A 89 1.48 12.10 -6.60
CA ALA A 89 2.90 11.73 -6.57
C ALA A 89 3.79 12.59 -5.65
N VAL A 90 3.23 13.56 -4.92
CA VAL A 90 4.00 14.59 -4.17
C VAL A 90 4.59 14.13 -2.83
N THR A 91 4.43 12.86 -2.45
CA THR A 91 5.10 12.34 -1.24
C THR A 91 6.60 12.17 -1.54
N PRO A 92 7.51 12.73 -0.72
CA PRO A 92 8.94 12.61 -0.97
C PRO A 92 9.35 11.15 -1.10
N ALA A 93 10.17 10.86 -2.10
CA ALA A 93 10.72 9.54 -2.39
C ALA A 93 11.68 8.99 -1.29
N ALA A 94 11.73 9.64 -0.13
CA ALA A 94 12.82 9.53 0.84
C ALA A 94 12.99 8.13 1.47
N ASN A 95 11.96 7.27 1.42
CA ASN A 95 11.99 5.98 2.12
C ASN A 95 11.75 4.75 1.21
N TRP A 96 11.76 4.91 -0.13
CA TRP A 96 11.30 3.87 -1.08
C TRP A 96 12.42 3.09 -1.80
N ARG A 97 13.56 2.86 -1.13
CA ARG A 97 14.66 1.99 -1.59
C ARG A 97 15.15 1.19 -0.38
N GLN A 98 15.47 -0.10 -0.43
CA GLN A 98 15.73 -1.06 -1.51
C GLN A 98 15.04 -2.39 -1.19
#